data_AF-A0A450TDS9-F1
#
_entry.id   AF-A0A450TDS9-F1
#
_cell.length_a   1.000
_cell.length_b   1.000
_cell.length_c   1.000
_cell.angle_alpha   90.00
_cell.angle_beta   90.00
_cell.angle_gamma   90.00
#
_symmetry.space_group_name_H-M   'P 1'
#
loop_
_entity.id
_entity.type
_entity.pdbx_description
1 polymer ?
#
loop_
_entity_poly.entity_id
_entity_poly.type
_entity_poly.pdbx_seq_one_letter_code
_entity_poly.pdbx_strand_id
1 'polypeptide(L)'
;MSCRVCMGNWLLSWNPENAPWKPPRIGTSCRNGLSRIYGSGYGAAFGKLLQPQALQLEIREDAPGTSYGIRTAPIPGPRLAETGRFILAAKADMAPERLAMELPEKIKVGSSANITDLVRRNLRGIPVIPARTHPEEIPYHAGFTYFGLDPNHEFWRQIQETSALAFHISGDLPGLELEMWVINHEKD
;
A
#
# COMPACT_ATOMS: atom_id res chain seq x y z
N MET A 1 0.20 -21.14 24.21
CA MET A 1 -0.94 -21.98 23.78
C MET A 1 -2.21 -21.15 23.88
N SER A 2 -2.84 -20.93 22.72
CA SER A 2 -4.26 -20.61 22.43
C SER A 2 -5.12 -19.89 23.50
N CYS A 3 -5.73 -18.77 23.12
CA CYS A 3 -7.17 -18.66 23.37
C CYS A 3 -7.89 -17.89 22.26
N ARG A 4 -8.94 -18.54 21.77
CA ARG A 4 -9.81 -18.21 20.65
C ARG A 4 -10.85 -17.14 21.02
N VAL A 5 -11.19 -16.35 20.01
CA VAL A 5 -12.55 -16.00 19.53
C VAL A 5 -13.70 -16.13 20.53
N CYS A 6 -14.41 -15.02 20.76
CA CYS A 6 -15.86 -15.02 20.92
C CYS A 6 -16.45 -13.85 20.12
N MET A 7 -16.87 -14.13 18.89
CA MET A 7 -17.91 -13.36 18.19
C MET A 7 -19.26 -13.89 18.68
N GLY A 8 -20.20 -13.01 19.00
CA GLY A 8 -21.54 -13.40 19.44
C GLY A 8 -22.51 -12.23 19.41
N ASN A 9 -23.25 -12.16 18.30
CA ASN A 9 -24.35 -11.26 18.00
C ASN A 9 -25.46 -11.33 19.07
N TRP A 10 -25.69 -10.24 19.82
CA TRP A 10 -26.85 -10.05 20.69
C TRP A 10 -27.32 -8.60 20.60
N LEU A 11 -28.28 -8.35 19.71
CA LEU A 11 -29.14 -7.17 19.74
C LEU A 11 -30.52 -7.65 20.18
N LEU A 12 -30.95 -7.15 21.34
CA LEU A 12 -32.32 -6.83 21.80
C LEU A 12 -32.44 -7.11 23.31
N SER A 13 -32.80 -6.06 24.05
CA SER A 13 -32.96 -5.93 25.51
C SER A 13 -31.69 -6.07 26.37
N TRP A 14 -30.93 -4.98 26.52
CA TRP A 14 -29.96 -4.85 27.60
C TRP A 14 -30.36 -3.68 28.51
N ASN A 15 -30.69 -3.99 29.77
CA ASN A 15 -30.95 -3.03 30.84
C ASN A 15 -29.74 -3.08 31.81
N PRO A 16 -29.00 -1.96 32.01
CA PRO A 16 -27.73 -1.94 32.73
C PRO A 16 -27.84 -2.20 34.25
N GLU A 17 -29.03 -2.23 34.84
CA GLU A 17 -29.19 -2.20 36.30
C GLU A 17 -29.11 -3.58 36.99
N ASN A 18 -29.24 -4.68 36.24
CA ASN A 18 -29.26 -6.05 36.78
C ASN A 18 -28.05 -6.92 36.39
N ALA A 19 -26.94 -6.32 35.94
CA ALA A 19 -25.73 -7.07 35.64
C ALA A 19 -25.15 -7.69 36.93
N PRO A 20 -24.95 -9.02 37.02
CA PRO A 20 -24.47 -9.71 38.23
C PRO A 20 -23.00 -9.45 38.55
N TRP A 21 -22.32 -8.59 37.77
CA TRP A 21 -20.93 -8.21 38.00
C TRP A 21 -20.81 -6.68 37.93
N LYS A 22 -20.41 -6.07 39.04
CA LYS A 22 -20.00 -4.66 39.08
C LYS A 22 -18.48 -4.59 38.85
N PRO A 23 -17.97 -3.78 37.92
CA PRO A 23 -16.53 -3.60 37.77
C PRO A 23 -15.93 -3.03 39.05
N PRO A 24 -14.72 -3.45 39.45
CA PRO A 24 -14.05 -2.89 40.61
C PRO A 24 -13.77 -1.40 40.39
N ARG A 25 -14.11 -0.57 41.38
CA ARG A 25 -13.83 0.88 41.35
C ARG A 25 -12.31 1.07 41.32
N ILE A 26 -11.77 1.62 40.24
CA ILE A 26 -10.37 2.03 40.16
C ILE A 26 -10.22 3.26 41.05
N GLY A 27 -9.74 3.05 42.28
CA GLY A 27 -9.34 4.11 43.19
C GLY A 27 -8.07 4.79 42.69
N THR A 28 -8.15 6.10 42.52
CA THR A 28 -7.01 6.99 42.26
C THR A 28 -6.02 7.05 43.43
N SER A 29 -4.76 7.34 43.07
CA SER A 29 -3.67 7.93 43.89
C SER A 29 -2.70 6.99 44.60
N CYS A 30 -1.45 6.94 44.10
CA CYS A 30 -0.26 6.91 44.96
C CYS A 30 0.89 7.74 44.35
N ARG A 31 1.28 8.77 45.12
CA ARG A 31 2.51 9.56 45.02
C ARG A 31 3.71 8.73 45.51
N ASN A 32 4.87 8.99 44.89
CA ASN A 32 6.25 8.88 45.40
C ASN A 32 6.78 7.54 45.95
N GLY A 33 7.93 7.11 45.39
CA GLY A 33 9.10 6.77 46.22
C GLY A 33 9.64 5.33 46.18
N LEU A 34 10.74 5.17 45.44
CA LEU A 34 11.96 4.40 45.77
C LEU A 34 11.92 2.85 45.87
N SER A 35 12.50 2.19 44.87
CA SER A 35 13.70 1.33 44.99
C SER A 35 14.07 0.82 43.57
N ARG A 36 15.26 1.12 43.03
CA ARG A 36 16.48 0.27 43.10
C ARG A 36 16.09 -1.22 42.91
N ILE A 37 16.55 -1.99 41.93
CA ILE A 37 17.87 -2.13 41.32
C ILE A 37 17.68 -2.99 40.05
N TYR A 38 18.18 -2.56 38.90
CA TYR A 38 18.73 -3.33 37.76
C TYR A 38 19.09 -2.21 36.78
N GLY A 39 20.34 -1.91 36.48
CA GLY A 39 21.40 -2.81 36.04
C GLY A 39 22.01 -2.05 34.86
N SER A 40 23.29 -1.76 34.99
CA SER A 40 24.07 -0.89 34.12
C SER A 40 24.00 -1.27 32.64
N GLY A 41 23.82 -0.24 31.80
CA GLY A 41 24.66 0.01 30.65
C GLY A 41 24.62 -0.99 29.50
N TYR A 42 23.75 -0.74 28.52
CA TYR A 42 24.14 -0.69 27.11
C TYR A 42 23.41 0.51 26.51
N GLY A 43 24.14 1.33 25.77
CA GLY A 43 23.66 2.63 25.32
C GLY A 43 22.35 2.55 24.54
N ALA A 44 21.61 3.66 24.57
CA ALA A 44 20.70 4.03 23.51
C ALA A 44 21.51 4.21 22.21
N ALA A 45 22.07 3.12 21.69
CA ALA A 45 22.67 3.03 20.38
C ALA A 45 21.52 2.84 19.41
N PHE A 46 21.06 3.96 18.88
CA PHE A 46 20.69 4.07 17.47
C PHE A 46 19.86 2.92 16.91
N GLY A 47 18.71 2.69 17.52
CA GLY A 47 17.55 2.27 16.75
C GLY A 47 17.09 3.40 15.83
N LYS A 48 17.95 3.87 14.90
CA LYS A 48 17.44 4.26 13.58
C LYS A 48 16.98 2.94 12.97
N LEU A 49 15.83 2.47 13.45
CA LEU A 49 15.03 1.44 12.83
C LEU A 49 14.95 1.89 11.38
N LEU A 50 15.65 1.16 10.51
CA LEU A 50 15.63 1.37 9.07
C LEU A 50 14.16 1.42 8.71
N GLN A 51 13.64 2.62 8.46
CA GLN A 51 12.36 2.75 7.80
C GLN A 51 12.54 1.95 6.50
N PRO A 52 11.65 1.00 6.19
CA PRO A 52 11.76 0.28 4.95
C PRO A 52 11.75 1.34 3.85
N GLN A 53 12.86 1.42 3.10
CA GLN A 53 13.00 2.39 2.02
C GLN A 53 11.91 2.17 0.97
N ALA A 54 11.35 0.97 0.89
CA ALA A 54 10.18 0.62 0.08
C ALA A 54 8.91 0.51 0.93
N LEU A 55 7.84 1.19 0.50
CA LEU A 55 6.50 1.10 1.05
C LEU A 55 5.56 0.48 0.02
N GLN A 56 4.80 -0.54 0.43
CA GLN A 56 3.74 -1.11 -0.40
C GLN A 56 2.50 -0.22 -0.34
N LEU A 57 1.99 0.18 -1.51
CA LEU A 57 0.72 0.89 -1.65
C LEU A 57 -0.38 -0.13 -1.94
N GLU A 58 -1.43 -0.09 -1.12
CA GLU A 58 -2.61 -0.94 -1.31
C GLU A 58 -3.36 -0.53 -2.58
N ILE A 59 -3.46 -1.45 -3.54
CA ILE A 59 -4.28 -1.26 -4.74
C ILE A 59 -5.71 -1.63 -4.40
N ARG A 60 -6.62 -0.66 -4.50
CA ARG A 60 -8.06 -0.83 -4.26
C ARG A 60 -8.79 -0.85 -5.59
N GLU A 61 -9.71 -1.79 -5.74
CA GLU A 61 -10.64 -1.77 -6.87
C GLU A 61 -11.75 -0.77 -6.57
N ASP A 62 -12.06 0.10 -7.53
CA ASP A 62 -13.18 1.02 -7.38
C ASP A 62 -14.50 0.22 -7.39
N ALA A 63 -15.52 0.74 -6.70
CA ALA A 63 -16.78 0.03 -6.47
C ALA A 63 -17.39 -0.57 -7.76
N PRO A 64 -18.00 -1.76 -7.69
CA PRO A 64 -18.63 -2.42 -8.83
C PRO A 64 -19.72 -1.51 -9.42
N GLY A 65 -19.49 -1.04 -10.65
CA GLY A 65 -20.34 -0.06 -11.34
C GLY A 65 -19.57 1.07 -12.04
N THR A 66 -18.29 1.27 -11.72
CA THR A 66 -17.39 2.10 -12.53
C THR A 66 -17.14 1.41 -13.88
N SER A 67 -17.38 2.13 -14.98
CA SER A 67 -17.48 1.54 -16.33
C SER A 67 -16.18 0.93 -16.89
N TYR A 68 -15.05 1.12 -16.22
CA TYR A 68 -13.74 0.78 -16.77
C TYR A 68 -12.88 -0.10 -15.87
N GLY A 69 -13.39 -0.64 -14.74
CA GLY A 69 -12.57 -1.51 -13.87
C GLY A 69 -11.27 -0.83 -13.41
N ILE A 70 -11.40 0.41 -12.93
CA ILE A 70 -10.26 1.22 -12.49
C ILE A 70 -9.82 0.70 -11.12
N ARG A 71 -8.50 0.61 -10.96
CA ARG A 71 -7.84 0.29 -9.68
C ARG A 71 -7.05 1.50 -9.21
N THR A 72 -7.17 1.87 -7.96
CA THR A 72 -6.56 3.08 -7.39
C THR A 72 -5.62 2.72 -6.24
N ALA A 73 -4.41 3.29 -6.24
CA ALA A 73 -3.45 3.20 -5.14
C ALA A 73 -3.18 4.60 -4.55
N PRO A 74 -3.66 4.89 -3.33
CA PRO A 74 -3.38 6.16 -2.67
C PRO A 74 -1.91 6.27 -2.26
N ILE A 75 -1.32 7.44 -2.44
CA ILE A 75 0.06 7.75 -2.05
C ILE A 75 0.01 8.48 -0.69
N PRO A 76 0.79 8.05 0.32
CA PRO A 76 0.80 8.64 1.67
C PRO A 76 1.58 9.96 1.72
N GLY A 77 1.05 10.97 1.04
CA GLY A 77 1.54 12.35 1.06
C GLY A 77 2.15 12.82 -0.27
N PRO A 78 2.07 14.13 -0.57
CA PRO A 78 2.47 14.68 -1.87
C PRO A 78 3.98 14.59 -2.12
N ARG A 79 4.81 14.72 -1.07
CA ARG A 79 6.27 14.63 -1.20
C ARG A 79 6.73 13.30 -1.79
N LEU A 80 6.07 12.20 -1.44
CA LEU A 80 6.42 10.88 -1.93
C LEU A 80 6.08 10.73 -3.42
N ALA A 81 5.08 11.44 -3.92
CA ALA A 81 4.80 11.55 -5.35
C ALA A 81 5.83 12.40 -6.12
N GLU A 82 6.54 13.29 -5.44
CA GLU A 82 7.58 14.15 -6.03
C GLU A 82 8.95 13.47 -6.07
N THR A 83 9.36 12.82 -4.97
CA THR A 83 10.72 12.30 -4.79
C THR A 83 10.80 10.77 -4.85
N GLY A 84 9.68 10.08 -4.71
CA GLY A 84 9.63 8.63 -4.66
C GLY A 84 9.84 7.99 -6.03
N ARG A 85 10.50 6.83 -6.02
CA ARG A 85 10.57 5.96 -7.19
C ARG A 85 9.47 4.91 -7.12
N PHE A 86 8.66 4.85 -8.16
CA PHE A 86 7.48 4.00 -8.18
C PHE A 86 7.73 2.74 -9.02
N ILE A 87 7.46 1.59 -8.41
CA ILE A 87 7.65 0.26 -8.99
C ILE A 87 6.32 -0.49 -8.94
N LEU A 88 5.84 -0.93 -10.10
CA LEU A 88 4.72 -1.83 -10.23
C LEU A 88 5.26 -3.26 -10.31
N ALA A 89 4.86 -4.14 -9.40
CA ALA A 89 5.11 -5.56 -9.50
C ALA A 89 3.85 -6.25 -10.01
N ALA A 90 3.99 -7.09 -11.04
CA ALA A 90 2.87 -7.83 -11.62
C ALA A 90 3.20 -9.31 -11.72
N LYS A 91 2.22 -10.16 -11.42
CA LYS A 91 2.28 -11.61 -11.60
C LYS A 91 1.01 -12.06 -12.33
N ALA A 92 1.15 -13.02 -13.21
CA ALA A 92 0.04 -13.60 -13.97
C ALA A 92 0.34 -15.07 -14.25
N ASP A 93 -0.68 -15.84 -14.66
CA ASP A 93 -0.57 -17.25 -15.04
C ASP A 93 0.05 -17.42 -16.45
N MET A 94 1.22 -16.81 -16.66
CA MET A 94 1.98 -16.86 -17.91
C MET A 94 3.49 -16.68 -17.68
N ALA A 95 4.29 -16.89 -18.73
CA ALA A 95 5.73 -16.70 -18.67
C ALA A 95 6.09 -15.21 -18.37
N PRO A 96 7.06 -14.93 -17.47
CA PRO A 96 7.47 -13.57 -17.12
C PRO A 96 7.88 -12.72 -18.31
N GLU A 97 8.57 -13.31 -19.29
CA GLU A 97 9.03 -12.63 -20.50
C GLU A 97 7.84 -12.18 -21.36
N ARG A 98 6.80 -13.01 -21.42
CA ARG A 98 5.56 -12.68 -22.13
C ARG A 98 4.79 -11.59 -21.39
N LEU A 99 4.70 -11.66 -20.06
CA LEU A 99 4.07 -10.62 -19.24
C LEU A 99 4.80 -9.27 -19.40
N ALA A 100 6.14 -9.28 -19.44
CA ALA A 100 6.96 -8.09 -19.65
C ALA A 100 6.69 -7.38 -20.99
N MET A 101 6.29 -8.14 -22.03
CA MET A 101 5.92 -7.60 -23.33
C MET A 101 4.44 -7.17 -23.40
N GLU A 102 3.52 -7.99 -22.87
CA GLU A 102 2.08 -7.73 -22.99
C GLU A 102 1.55 -6.68 -22.00
N LEU A 103 2.08 -6.63 -20.77
CA LEU A 103 1.56 -5.76 -19.73
C LEU A 103 1.67 -4.27 -20.11
N PRO A 104 2.82 -3.75 -20.59
CA PRO A 104 2.94 -2.33 -20.97
C PRO A 104 1.97 -1.88 -22.07
N GLU A 105 1.54 -2.80 -22.94
CA GLU A 105 0.58 -2.50 -24.01
C GLU A 105 -0.87 -2.49 -23.51
N LYS A 106 -1.16 -3.28 -22.49
CA LYS A 106 -2.51 -3.46 -21.91
C LYS A 106 -2.80 -2.53 -20.75
N ILE A 107 -1.78 -2.07 -20.03
CA ILE A 107 -1.94 -1.23 -18.84
C ILE A 107 -1.93 0.26 -19.21
N LYS A 108 -2.85 1.02 -18.63
CA LYS A 108 -2.87 2.48 -18.65
C LYS A 108 -2.71 2.99 -17.22
N VAL A 109 -1.76 3.89 -17.02
CA VAL A 109 -1.45 4.48 -15.70
C VAL A 109 -1.66 5.98 -15.76
N GLY A 110 -2.29 6.53 -14.73
CA GLY A 110 -2.61 7.94 -14.60
C GLY A 110 -2.96 8.33 -13.17
N SER A 111 -3.52 9.53 -13.03
CA SER A 111 -4.18 9.98 -11.80
C SER A 111 -5.62 9.45 -11.76
N SER A 112 -6.18 9.27 -10.57
CA SER A 112 -7.60 8.95 -10.40
C SER A 112 -8.53 9.95 -11.09
N ALA A 113 -8.11 11.21 -11.24
CA ALA A 113 -8.89 12.24 -11.94
C ALA A 113 -8.88 12.08 -13.48
N ASN A 114 -7.80 11.54 -14.07
CA ASN A 114 -7.59 11.54 -15.53
C ASN A 114 -7.72 10.17 -16.19
N ILE A 115 -7.65 9.08 -15.43
CA ILE A 115 -7.59 7.72 -15.97
C ILE A 115 -8.82 7.40 -16.84
N THR A 116 -9.99 7.90 -16.46
CA THR A 116 -11.22 7.72 -17.24
C THR A 116 -11.11 8.35 -18.62
N ASP A 117 -10.52 9.53 -18.71
CA ASP A 117 -10.30 10.23 -19.99
C ASP A 117 -9.21 9.56 -20.82
N LEU A 118 -8.14 9.08 -20.19
CA LEU A 118 -7.09 8.30 -20.87
C LEU A 118 -7.68 7.04 -21.52
N VAL A 119 -8.54 6.32 -20.80
CA VAL A 119 -9.21 5.12 -21.31
C VAL A 119 -10.18 5.48 -22.44
N ARG A 120 -11.06 6.47 -22.23
CA ARG A 120 -12.08 6.89 -23.22
C ARG A 120 -11.48 7.38 -24.53
N ARG A 121 -10.41 8.17 -24.45
CA ARG A 121 -9.77 8.81 -25.62
C ARG A 121 -8.65 7.96 -26.21
N ASN A 122 -8.42 6.77 -25.66
CA ASN A 122 -7.32 5.88 -26.02
C ASN A 122 -5.95 6.60 -26.03
N LEU A 123 -5.74 7.49 -25.06
CA LEU A 123 -4.48 8.20 -24.92
C LEU A 123 -3.45 7.30 -24.23
N ARG A 124 -2.18 7.58 -24.52
CA ARG A 124 -1.06 6.95 -23.82
C ARG A 124 -0.98 7.58 -22.43
N GLY A 125 -1.04 6.75 -21.40
CA GLY A 125 -0.80 7.17 -20.02
C GLY A 125 0.70 7.26 -19.72
N ILE A 126 1.03 7.23 -18.43
CA ILE A 126 2.42 7.16 -17.98
C ILE A 126 3.02 5.82 -18.45
N PRO A 127 4.22 5.83 -19.06
CA PRO A 127 4.84 4.62 -19.56
C PRO A 127 5.20 3.68 -18.40
N VAL A 128 4.86 2.40 -18.59
CA VAL A 128 5.24 1.30 -17.69
C VAL A 128 6.39 0.55 -18.34
N ILE A 129 7.58 0.64 -17.74
CA ILE A 129 8.82 0.15 -18.37
C ILE A 129 9.28 -1.10 -17.62
N PRO A 130 9.40 -2.27 -18.28
CA PRO A 130 9.89 -3.48 -17.62
C PRO A 130 11.32 -3.28 -17.09
N ALA A 131 11.52 -3.59 -15.82
CA ALA A 131 12.82 -3.54 -15.18
C ALA A 131 13.62 -4.79 -15.53
N ARG A 132 14.89 -4.63 -15.91
CA ARG A 132 15.79 -5.76 -16.23
C ARG A 132 16.21 -6.54 -14.97
N THR A 133 16.26 -5.86 -13.84
CA THR A 133 16.70 -6.39 -12.56
C THR A 133 15.68 -6.07 -11.49
N HIS A 134 15.52 -6.99 -10.55
CA HIS A 134 14.77 -6.77 -9.32
C HIS A 134 15.41 -5.62 -8.51
N PRO A 135 14.66 -4.61 -8.04
CA PRO A 135 15.16 -3.60 -7.10
C PRO A 135 15.52 -4.22 -5.74
N GLU A 136 16.73 -3.97 -5.23
CA GLU A 136 17.19 -4.55 -3.96
C GLU A 136 16.38 -4.09 -2.74
N GLU A 137 15.71 -2.94 -2.85
CA GLU A 137 14.92 -2.33 -1.78
C GLU A 137 13.59 -3.04 -1.54
N ILE A 138 13.09 -3.80 -2.52
CA ILE A 138 11.80 -4.50 -2.46
C ILE A 138 12.04 -5.96 -2.10
N PRO A 139 11.25 -6.58 -1.21
CA PRO A 139 11.33 -8.02 -0.97
C PRO A 139 11.14 -8.81 -2.27
N TYR A 140 11.92 -9.88 -2.44
CA TYR A 140 11.78 -10.73 -3.61
C TYR A 140 10.49 -11.55 -3.53
N HIS A 141 9.60 -11.35 -4.50
CA HIS A 141 8.38 -12.14 -4.66
C HIS A 141 8.53 -13.04 -5.89
N ALA A 142 8.53 -14.36 -5.67
CA ALA A 142 8.70 -15.32 -6.77
C ALA A 142 7.56 -15.22 -7.78
N GLY A 143 7.90 -15.16 -9.07
CA GLY A 143 6.94 -15.08 -10.17
C GLY A 143 6.43 -13.66 -10.46
N PHE A 144 6.93 -12.63 -9.76
CA PHE A 144 6.64 -11.25 -10.10
C PHE A 144 7.63 -10.69 -11.12
N THR A 145 7.10 -9.90 -12.04
CA THR A 145 7.85 -9.06 -12.97
C THR A 145 7.72 -7.62 -12.51
N TYR A 146 8.84 -6.90 -12.48
CA TYR A 146 8.89 -5.53 -11.96
C TYR A 146 8.92 -4.53 -13.10
N PHE A 147 8.20 -3.42 -12.93
CA PHE A 147 8.08 -2.35 -13.91
C PHE A 147 8.29 -1.01 -13.22
N GLY A 148 9.13 -0.16 -13.79
CA GLY A 148 9.29 1.22 -13.35
C GLY A 148 8.26 2.13 -14.01
N LEU A 149 7.79 3.12 -13.25
CA LEU A 149 7.03 4.26 -13.77
C LEU A 149 7.95 5.46 -13.95
N ASP A 150 7.73 6.25 -15.01
CA ASP A 150 8.50 7.48 -15.26
C ASP A 150 7.85 8.70 -14.58
N PRO A 151 8.48 9.30 -13.56
CA PRO A 151 7.95 10.47 -12.87
C PRO A 151 8.07 11.77 -13.68
N ASN A 152 8.82 11.78 -14.80
CA ASN A 152 8.99 12.99 -15.62
C ASN A 152 7.86 13.17 -16.65
N HIS A 153 6.89 12.25 -16.70
CA HIS A 153 5.81 12.30 -17.66
C HIS A 153 4.82 13.45 -17.38
N GLU A 154 4.19 14.02 -18.42
CA GLU A 154 3.29 15.17 -18.29
C GLU A 154 2.10 14.94 -17.34
N PHE A 155 1.58 13.72 -17.31
CA PHE A 155 0.48 13.31 -16.43
C PHE A 155 0.90 13.11 -14.97
N TRP A 156 2.21 13.11 -14.68
CA TRP A 156 2.71 12.91 -13.32
C TRP A 156 2.35 14.05 -12.38
N ARG A 157 2.31 15.28 -12.91
CA ARG A 157 1.90 16.46 -12.14
C ARG A 157 0.51 16.29 -11.52
N GLN A 158 -0.43 15.67 -12.23
CA GLN A 158 -1.77 15.43 -11.72
C GLN A 158 -1.78 14.37 -10.60
N ILE A 159 -0.85 13.41 -10.64
CA ILE A 159 -0.68 12.44 -9.54
C ILE A 159 -0.15 13.12 -8.29
N GLN A 160 0.76 14.08 -8.43
CA GLN A 160 1.25 14.88 -7.31
C GLN A 160 0.11 15.67 -6.66
N GLU A 161 -0.77 16.26 -7.48
CA GLU A 161 -1.94 17.01 -7.01
C GLU A 161 -3.00 16.11 -6.35
N THR A 162 -3.31 14.94 -6.90
CA THR A 162 -4.32 14.02 -6.34
C THR A 162 -3.79 13.08 -5.27
N SER A 163 -2.46 12.93 -5.17
CA SER A 163 -1.79 11.95 -4.31
C SER A 163 -2.35 10.53 -4.46
N ALA A 164 -2.73 10.15 -5.68
CA ALA A 164 -3.32 8.85 -5.96
C ALA A 164 -3.00 8.41 -7.40
N LEU A 165 -2.45 7.20 -7.52
CA LEU A 165 -2.23 6.52 -8.78
C LEU A 165 -3.48 5.73 -9.16
N ALA A 166 -3.81 5.71 -10.43
CA ALA A 166 -4.87 4.89 -10.97
C ALA A 166 -4.38 4.07 -12.17
N PHE A 167 -4.87 2.85 -12.25
CA PHE A 167 -4.50 1.84 -13.22
C PHE A 167 -5.76 1.32 -13.89
N HIS A 168 -5.66 1.11 -15.20
CA HIS A 168 -6.65 0.38 -15.97
C HIS A 168 -5.95 -0.71 -16.76
N ILE A 169 -6.47 -1.94 -16.70
CA ILE A 169 -5.97 -3.06 -17.50
C ILE A 169 -6.98 -3.31 -18.62
N SER A 170 -6.54 -3.17 -19.87
CA SER A 170 -7.31 -3.49 -21.06
C SER A 170 -7.05 -4.95 -21.48
N GLY A 171 -8.13 -5.70 -21.70
CA GLY A 171 -8.05 -7.10 -22.10
C GLY A 171 -7.90 -8.04 -20.91
N ASP A 172 -7.64 -9.31 -21.21
CA ASP A 172 -7.52 -10.37 -20.21
C ASP A 172 -6.05 -10.71 -19.94
N LEU A 173 -5.73 -10.86 -18.66
CA LEU A 173 -4.45 -11.34 -18.13
C LEU A 173 -4.81 -12.35 -17.04
N PRO A 174 -4.63 -13.66 -17.30
CA PRO A 174 -5.11 -14.70 -16.40
C PRO A 174 -4.37 -14.62 -15.07
N GLY A 175 -5.10 -14.68 -13.95
CA GLY A 175 -4.52 -14.66 -12.61
C GLY A 175 -3.72 -13.39 -12.28
N LEU A 176 -4.07 -12.24 -12.89
CA LEU A 176 -3.31 -11.00 -12.69
C LEU A 176 -3.37 -10.50 -11.24
N GLU A 177 -2.22 -10.58 -10.57
CA GLU A 177 -1.92 -9.97 -9.29
C GLU A 177 -1.06 -8.72 -9.53
N LEU A 178 -1.45 -7.60 -8.94
CA LEU A 178 -0.69 -6.35 -9.00
C LEU A 178 -0.34 -5.89 -7.59
N GLU A 179 0.89 -5.42 -7.43
CA GLU A 179 1.35 -4.75 -6.23
C GLU A 179 2.05 -3.47 -6.61
N MET A 180 1.78 -2.42 -5.84
CA MET A 180 2.38 -1.13 -6.05
C MET A 180 3.38 -0.86 -4.94
N TRP A 181 4.59 -0.47 -5.31
CA TRP A 181 5.67 -0.17 -4.38
C TRP A 181 6.21 1.23 -4.66
N VAL A 182 6.56 1.94 -3.59
CA VAL A 182 7.23 3.23 -3.69
C VAL A 182 8.49 3.21 -2.84
N ILE A 183 9.61 3.54 -3.46
CA ILE A 183 10.91 3.63 -2.80
C ILE A 183 11.17 5.10 -2.50
N ASN A 184 11.30 5.43 -1.22
CA ASN A 184 11.70 6.74 -0.78
C ASN A 184 13.23 6.88 -0.87
N HIS A 185 13.71 7.77 -1.74
CA HIS A 185 15.13 8.09 -1.87
C HIS A 185 15.57 9.25 -0.96
N GLU A 186 14.65 9.84 -0.18
CA GLU A 186 14.99 10.89 0.78
C GLU A 186 15.82 10.30 1.92
N LYS A 187 17.08 10.73 1.96
CA LYS A 187 18.03 10.41 3.02
C LYS A 187 17.96 11.58 4.00
N ASP A 188 17.23 11.43 5.10
CA ASP A 188 17.24 12.39 6.22
C ASP A 188 18.67 12.75 6.64
#